data_AF-A0A916FEN8-F1
#
_entry.id   AF-A0A916FEN8-F1
#
_cell.length_a   1.000
_cell.length_b   1.000
_cell.length_c   1.000
_cell.angle_alpha   90.00
_cell.angle_beta   90.00
_cell.angle_gamma   90.00
#
_symmetry.space_group_name_H-M   'P 1'
#
loop_
_entity.id
_entity.type
_entity.pdbx_description
1 polymer ?
#
loop_
_entity_poly.entity_id
_entity_poly.type
_entity_poly.pdbx_seq_one_letter_code
_entity_poly.pdbx_strand_id
1 'polypeptide(L)'
;MKRTLFAIGLTLLLAACTSTTNQVAEFDDTRFTYDHTLAISITTQWAPETIMLGAYESGSTPQHALFTLAGYNPQYDQRHQQPEIAVYLVANFKRVNSYFKDQALSDLTKLLVEKPASITSTIRLPSVSPGCCFAHMLPKYLKFPNGSGVRFITYQRGQSIDPLANANLAYVFHGLTDDRQHYISAIFPVSVSFLPRKAATKNPAIDMQTYISATLEYNEEVVRKIAALESGDFQPNLNLLDEMLQSLQTK
;
A
#
# COMPACT_ATOMS: atom_id res chain seq x y z
N MET A 1 45.40 -53.25 29.98
CA MET A 1 44.81 -52.03 30.56
C MET A 1 45.36 -50.83 29.80
N LYS A 2 44.69 -50.36 28.73
CA LYS A 2 43.76 -49.21 28.71
C LYS A 2 44.35 -47.92 29.31
N ARG A 3 44.53 -46.91 28.44
CA ARG A 3 44.20 -45.46 28.57
C ARG A 3 45.21 -44.62 27.76
N THR A 4 44.93 -43.55 27.05
CA THR A 4 43.71 -42.88 26.52
C THR A 4 44.28 -41.79 25.59
N LEU A 5 43.86 -41.72 24.31
CA LEU A 5 44.15 -40.56 23.45
C LEU A 5 43.06 -39.50 23.67
N PHE A 6 43.46 -38.26 23.95
CA PHE A 6 42.60 -37.08 23.92
C PHE A 6 42.44 -36.61 22.48
N ALA A 7 41.21 -36.59 21.97
CA ALA A 7 40.85 -35.90 20.73
C ALA A 7 40.18 -34.57 21.08
N ILE A 8 40.78 -33.46 20.65
CA ILE A 8 40.23 -32.11 20.77
C ILE A 8 39.20 -31.96 19.64
N GLY A 9 37.92 -31.89 20.00
CA GLY A 9 36.83 -31.59 19.07
C GLY A 9 36.82 -30.11 18.73
N LEU A 10 37.16 -29.78 17.49
CA LEU A 10 36.96 -28.45 16.90
C LEU A 10 35.49 -28.33 16.52
N THR A 11 34.68 -27.69 17.36
CA THR A 11 33.28 -27.37 17.04
C THR A 11 33.25 -26.24 16.01
N LEU A 12 33.04 -26.60 14.74
CA LEU A 12 32.80 -25.64 13.68
C LEU A 12 31.39 -25.05 13.88
N LEU A 13 31.32 -23.82 14.39
CA LEU A 13 30.08 -23.07 14.48
C LEU A 13 29.69 -22.66 13.05
N LEU A 14 28.82 -23.45 12.40
CA LEU A 14 28.15 -23.04 11.18
C LEU A 14 27.19 -21.89 11.55
N ALA A 15 27.64 -20.66 11.33
CA ALA A 15 26.73 -19.54 11.23
C ALA A 15 25.79 -19.82 10.05
N ALA A 16 24.53 -20.10 10.35
CA ALA A 16 23.48 -20.11 9.34
C ALA A 16 23.34 -18.68 8.82
N CYS A 17 24.00 -18.40 7.70
CA CYS A 17 23.69 -17.23 6.90
C CYS A 17 22.27 -17.44 6.38
N THR A 18 21.27 -16.83 7.01
CA THR A 18 19.92 -16.78 6.46
C THR A 18 20.00 -15.93 5.20
N SER A 19 20.16 -16.59 4.05
CA SER A 19 20.05 -15.94 2.75
C SER A 19 18.59 -15.52 2.57
N THR A 20 18.27 -14.26 2.86
CA THR A 20 17.00 -13.63 2.51
C THR A 20 16.92 -13.62 0.98
N THR A 21 16.33 -14.66 0.41
CA THR A 21 16.26 -14.82 -1.04
C THR A 21 15.03 -14.08 -1.51
N ASN A 22 15.21 -12.82 -1.89
CA ASN A 22 14.16 -12.04 -2.53
C ASN A 22 13.66 -12.80 -3.77
N GLN A 23 12.36 -12.99 -3.84
CA GLN A 23 11.68 -13.59 -4.99
C GLN A 23 11.49 -12.54 -6.07
N VAL A 24 11.32 -12.97 -7.33
CA VAL A 24 11.06 -12.09 -8.47
C VAL A 24 9.62 -12.31 -8.94
N ALA A 25 8.90 -11.22 -9.17
CA ALA A 25 7.64 -11.21 -9.88
C ALA A 25 7.82 -10.48 -11.21
N GLU A 26 7.31 -11.04 -12.29
CA GLU A 26 7.42 -10.51 -13.63
C GLU A 26 6.17 -10.85 -14.43
N PHE A 27 5.62 -9.85 -15.10
CA PHE A 27 4.48 -9.99 -16.01
C PHE A 27 4.43 -8.79 -16.95
N ASP A 28 4.21 -9.08 -18.23
CA ASP A 28 4.34 -8.07 -19.30
C ASP A 28 5.72 -7.40 -19.24
N ASP A 29 5.78 -6.07 -19.37
CA ASP A 29 7.02 -5.31 -19.28
C ASP A 29 7.38 -4.89 -17.83
N THR A 30 6.66 -5.40 -16.83
CA THR A 30 6.85 -5.06 -15.41
C THR A 30 7.50 -6.19 -14.62
N ARG A 31 8.53 -5.85 -13.84
CA ARG A 31 9.17 -6.73 -12.86
C ARG A 31 9.51 -6.02 -11.56
N PHE A 32 9.52 -6.78 -10.46
CA PHE A 32 9.99 -6.33 -9.15
C PHE A 32 10.44 -7.53 -8.29
N THR A 33 11.16 -7.26 -7.22
CA THR A 33 11.55 -8.25 -6.21
C THR A 33 10.73 -8.09 -4.94
N TYR A 34 10.44 -9.17 -4.22
CA TYR A 34 9.72 -9.13 -2.95
C TYR A 34 10.29 -10.12 -1.94
N ASP A 35 10.18 -9.79 -0.65
CA ASP A 35 10.50 -10.73 0.43
C ASP A 35 9.39 -11.79 0.53
N HIS A 36 9.77 -13.07 0.60
CA HIS A 36 8.86 -14.20 0.81
C HIS A 36 7.98 -14.09 2.07
N THR A 37 8.34 -13.25 3.05
CA THR A 37 7.49 -13.01 4.22
C THR A 37 6.29 -12.10 3.92
N LEU A 38 6.32 -11.35 2.81
CA LEU A 38 5.20 -10.49 2.39
C LEU A 38 4.06 -11.31 1.77
N ALA A 39 4.39 -12.32 0.97
CA ALA A 39 3.43 -13.12 0.21
C ALA A 39 3.99 -14.51 -0.08
N ILE A 40 3.11 -15.51 -0.13
CA ILE A 40 3.46 -16.87 -0.54
C ILE A 40 3.84 -16.89 -2.02
N SER A 41 3.12 -16.13 -2.85
CA SER A 41 3.41 -15.96 -4.26
C SER A 41 2.77 -14.68 -4.80
N ILE A 42 3.16 -14.28 -6.02
CA ILE A 42 2.48 -13.23 -6.78
C ILE A 42 1.70 -13.89 -7.91
N THR A 43 0.40 -13.61 -7.97
CA THR A 43 -0.45 -13.99 -9.11
C THR A 43 -0.62 -12.81 -10.03
N THR A 44 -0.57 -13.04 -11.35
CA THR A 44 -0.56 -11.98 -12.35
C THR A 44 -1.67 -12.17 -13.37
N GLN A 45 -2.31 -11.08 -13.78
CA GLN A 45 -3.32 -11.11 -14.84
C GLN A 45 -3.44 -9.78 -15.56
N TRP A 46 -3.99 -9.82 -16.78
CA TRP A 46 -4.57 -8.64 -17.41
C TRP A 46 -5.97 -8.41 -16.81
N ALA A 47 -6.09 -7.39 -15.96
CA ALA A 47 -7.39 -6.95 -15.48
C ALA A 47 -8.14 -6.22 -16.63
N PRO A 48 -9.41 -6.55 -16.89
CA PRO A 48 -10.14 -5.98 -18.01
C PRO A 48 -10.44 -4.48 -17.79
N GLU A 49 -10.71 -3.78 -18.89
CA GLU A 49 -11.24 -2.41 -18.83
C GLU A 49 -12.60 -2.40 -18.12
N THR A 50 -12.76 -1.46 -17.21
CA THR A 50 -13.99 -1.21 -16.47
C THR A 50 -14.42 0.23 -16.73
N ILE A 51 -15.61 0.39 -17.33
CA ILE A 51 -16.21 1.71 -17.58
C ILE A 51 -17.35 1.92 -16.60
N MET A 52 -17.20 2.92 -15.74
CA MET A 52 -18.23 3.40 -14.84
C MET A 52 -18.94 4.61 -15.46
N LEU A 53 -20.23 4.77 -15.17
CA LEU A 53 -21.06 5.84 -15.75
C LEU A 53 -21.58 6.80 -14.66
N GLY A 54 -21.86 8.04 -15.08
CA GLY A 54 -22.46 9.06 -14.24
C GLY A 54 -21.58 9.44 -13.05
N ALA A 55 -22.16 9.50 -11.85
CA ALA A 55 -21.45 9.91 -10.64
C ALA A 55 -20.24 9.02 -10.26
N TYR A 56 -20.12 7.84 -10.87
CA TYR A 56 -19.05 6.87 -10.61
C TYR A 56 -17.97 6.84 -11.69
N GLU A 57 -18.03 7.70 -12.72
CA GLU A 57 -17.09 7.72 -13.86
C GLU A 57 -15.61 7.77 -13.42
N SER A 58 -15.33 8.43 -12.30
CA SER A 58 -13.99 8.48 -11.69
C SER A 58 -13.45 7.13 -11.20
N GLY A 59 -14.28 6.09 -11.14
CA GLY A 59 -13.89 4.71 -10.88
C GLY A 59 -13.59 3.89 -12.14
N SER A 60 -13.68 4.48 -13.34
CA SER A 60 -13.30 3.79 -14.58
C SER A 60 -11.80 3.51 -14.63
N THR A 61 -11.41 2.31 -15.05
CA THR A 61 -10.02 1.88 -15.18
C THR A 61 -9.81 1.20 -16.53
N PRO A 62 -8.74 1.49 -17.28
CA PRO A 62 -8.48 0.80 -18.54
C PRO A 62 -8.04 -0.64 -18.26
N GLN A 63 -7.90 -1.46 -19.30
CA GLN A 63 -7.16 -2.71 -19.18
C GLN A 63 -5.75 -2.44 -18.63
N HIS A 64 -5.30 -3.24 -17.69
CA HIS A 64 -4.03 -3.03 -16.98
C HIS A 64 -3.42 -4.34 -16.49
N ALA A 65 -2.10 -4.33 -16.25
CA ALA A 65 -1.42 -5.43 -15.59
C ALA A 65 -1.70 -5.36 -14.08
N LEU A 66 -2.12 -6.48 -13.50
CA LEU A 66 -2.42 -6.61 -12.08
C LEU A 66 -1.57 -7.72 -11.47
N PHE A 67 -0.94 -7.40 -10.34
CA PHE A 67 -0.16 -8.30 -9.50
C PHE A 67 -0.86 -8.38 -8.14
N THR A 68 -1.26 -9.56 -7.72
CA THR A 68 -1.90 -9.79 -6.42
C THR A 68 -0.98 -10.61 -5.53
N LEU A 69 -0.81 -10.18 -4.28
CA LEU A 69 0.05 -10.84 -3.30
C LEU A 69 -0.73 -11.98 -2.63
N ALA A 70 -0.59 -13.21 -3.16
CA ALA A 70 -1.27 -14.38 -2.63
C ALA A 70 -0.68 -14.78 -1.26
N GLY A 71 -1.56 -15.06 -0.30
CA GLY A 71 -1.15 -15.38 1.07
C GLY A 71 -0.65 -14.18 1.87
N TYR A 72 -0.83 -12.97 1.37
CA TYR A 72 -0.55 -11.75 2.11
C TYR A 72 -1.42 -11.68 3.38
N ASN A 73 -0.73 -11.62 4.53
CA ASN A 73 -1.24 -11.59 5.90
C ASN A 73 -2.75 -11.92 6.09
N PRO A 74 -3.09 -13.17 6.42
CA PRO A 74 -4.49 -13.62 6.53
C PRO A 74 -5.21 -13.09 7.78
N GLN A 75 -4.55 -12.33 8.66
CA GLN A 75 -5.16 -11.88 9.92
C GLN A 75 -6.30 -10.87 9.75
N TYR A 76 -6.49 -10.32 8.54
CA TYR A 76 -7.47 -9.28 8.27
C TYR A 76 -8.47 -9.72 7.20
N ASP A 77 -9.74 -9.80 7.60
CA ASP A 77 -10.92 -9.96 6.75
C ASP A 77 -11.19 -8.61 6.06
N GLN A 78 -10.32 -8.29 5.09
CA GLN A 78 -10.35 -7.05 4.30
C GLN A 78 -11.27 -7.27 3.10
N ARG A 79 -12.60 -7.34 3.33
CA ARG A 79 -13.61 -7.65 2.30
C ARG A 79 -13.57 -6.78 1.04
N HIS A 80 -12.77 -5.71 1.02
CA HIS A 80 -12.76 -4.71 -0.05
C HIS A 80 -11.37 -4.31 -0.56
N GLN A 81 -10.27 -4.88 -0.03
CA GLN A 81 -8.91 -4.50 -0.46
C GLN A 81 -8.03 -5.73 -0.55
N GLN A 82 -7.83 -6.22 -1.78
CA GLN A 82 -6.79 -7.20 -2.03
C GLN A 82 -5.44 -6.47 -2.10
N PRO A 83 -4.38 -7.05 -1.53
CA PRO A 83 -3.04 -6.49 -1.64
C PRO A 83 -2.56 -6.64 -3.07
N GLU A 84 -2.38 -5.52 -3.76
CA GLU A 84 -2.15 -5.52 -5.19
C GLU A 84 -1.23 -4.38 -5.67
N ILE A 85 -0.62 -4.60 -6.83
CA ILE A 85 0.07 -3.61 -7.64
C ILE A 85 -0.61 -3.62 -9.02
N ALA A 86 -1.08 -2.46 -9.46
CA ALA A 86 -1.70 -2.25 -10.75
C ALA A 86 -0.87 -1.27 -11.58
N VAL A 87 -0.57 -1.66 -12.83
CA VAL A 87 0.24 -0.89 -13.77
C VAL A 87 -0.57 -0.52 -15.00
N TYR A 88 -0.75 0.78 -15.22
CA TYR A 88 -1.61 1.34 -16.24
C TYR A 88 -0.79 2.11 -17.27
N LEU A 89 -1.13 1.95 -18.55
CA LEU A 89 -0.72 2.91 -19.58
C LEU A 89 -1.44 4.24 -19.34
N VAL A 90 -0.68 5.33 -19.16
CA VAL A 90 -1.20 6.67 -18.90
C VAL A 90 -2.13 7.13 -20.03
N ALA A 91 -1.78 6.85 -21.29
CA ALA A 91 -2.62 7.18 -22.45
C ALA A 91 -4.00 6.50 -22.38
N ASN A 92 -4.05 5.23 -21.97
CA ASN A 92 -5.29 4.49 -21.82
C ASN A 92 -6.10 4.97 -20.62
N PHE A 93 -5.43 5.30 -19.51
CA PHE A 93 -6.13 5.76 -18.32
C PHE A 93 -6.79 7.12 -18.55
N LYS A 94 -6.10 8.04 -19.24
CA LYS A 94 -6.66 9.33 -19.66
C LYS A 94 -7.90 9.20 -20.54
N ARG A 95 -8.01 8.12 -21.33
CA ARG A 95 -9.15 7.88 -22.22
C ARG A 95 -10.42 7.59 -21.43
N VAL A 96 -10.32 6.81 -20.36
CA VAL A 96 -11.50 6.25 -19.67
C VAL A 96 -11.83 6.94 -18.36
N ASN A 97 -10.90 7.72 -17.79
CA ASN A 97 -11.06 8.37 -16.49
C ASN A 97 -10.77 9.87 -16.61
N SER A 98 -11.84 10.67 -16.70
CA SER A 98 -11.77 12.14 -16.80
C SER A 98 -11.06 12.76 -15.60
N TYR A 99 -11.30 12.24 -14.39
CA TYR A 99 -10.63 12.74 -13.19
C TYR A 99 -9.10 12.52 -13.21
N PHE A 100 -8.65 11.35 -13.66
CA PHE A 100 -7.22 11.10 -13.85
C PHE A 100 -6.61 12.03 -14.92
N LYS A 101 -7.33 12.20 -16.03
CA LYS A 101 -6.91 13.05 -17.15
C LYS A 101 -6.77 14.52 -16.75
N ASP A 102 -7.77 15.07 -16.08
CA ASP A 102 -7.89 16.50 -15.87
C ASP A 102 -7.19 16.97 -14.59
N GLN A 103 -7.03 16.09 -13.60
CA GLN A 103 -6.52 16.47 -12.28
C GLN A 103 -5.43 15.53 -11.75
N ALA A 104 -5.73 14.25 -11.55
CA ALA A 104 -4.91 13.40 -10.67
C ALA A 104 -3.48 13.19 -11.19
N LEU A 105 -3.29 13.14 -12.52
CA LEU A 105 -1.94 13.04 -13.11
C LEU A 105 -1.10 14.31 -12.87
N SER A 106 -1.72 15.49 -12.97
CA SER A 106 -1.05 16.77 -12.71
C SER A 106 -0.66 16.88 -11.24
N ASP A 107 -1.57 16.53 -10.34
CA ASP A 107 -1.32 16.54 -8.90
C ASP A 107 -0.19 15.58 -8.52
N LEU A 108 -0.20 14.35 -9.05
CA LEU A 108 0.87 13.38 -8.82
C LEU A 108 2.20 13.90 -9.36
N THR A 109 2.22 14.45 -10.57
CA THR A 109 3.44 15.03 -11.16
C THR A 109 4.01 16.13 -10.26
N LYS A 110 3.17 17.05 -9.79
CA LYS A 110 3.56 18.12 -8.88
C LYS A 110 4.11 17.58 -7.56
N LEU A 111 3.42 16.59 -6.98
CA LEU A 111 3.80 15.96 -5.72
C LEU A 111 5.18 15.29 -5.80
N LEU A 112 5.47 14.59 -6.90
CA LEU A 112 6.77 13.93 -7.12
C LEU A 112 7.92 14.91 -7.39
N VAL A 113 7.61 16.12 -7.87
CA VAL A 113 8.58 17.20 -8.07
C VAL A 113 8.85 17.94 -6.76
N GLU A 114 7.79 18.42 -6.09
CA GLU A 114 7.91 19.28 -4.92
C GLU A 114 8.28 18.52 -3.64
N LYS A 115 7.90 17.24 -3.57
CA LYS A 115 8.14 16.35 -2.43
C LYS A 115 7.83 16.98 -1.05
N PRO A 116 6.65 17.60 -0.85
CA PRO A 116 6.30 18.19 0.43
C PRO A 116 6.33 17.15 1.55
N ALA A 117 6.77 17.58 2.74
CA ALA A 117 6.80 16.75 3.94
C ALA A 117 5.40 16.36 4.44
N SER A 118 4.38 17.16 4.11
CA SER A 118 2.98 16.91 4.46
C SER A 118 2.10 17.03 3.22
N ILE A 119 1.27 16.02 2.97
CA ILE A 119 0.32 15.99 1.85
C ILE A 119 -1.03 16.46 2.37
N THR A 120 -1.26 17.77 2.31
CA THR A 120 -2.46 18.43 2.85
C THR A 120 -3.56 18.61 1.81
N SER A 121 -3.25 18.48 0.52
CA SER A 121 -4.25 18.55 -0.54
C SER A 121 -5.13 17.30 -0.55
N THR A 122 -6.38 17.49 -0.98
CA THR A 122 -7.35 16.41 -1.27
C THR A 122 -6.94 15.63 -2.53
N ILE A 123 -5.69 15.17 -2.60
CA ILE A 123 -5.21 14.37 -3.70
C ILE A 123 -5.98 13.06 -3.64
N ARG A 124 -7.03 12.96 -4.44
CA ARG A 124 -7.73 11.71 -4.69
C ARG A 124 -6.93 11.09 -5.83
N LEU A 125 -6.12 10.08 -5.56
CA LEU A 125 -5.49 9.34 -6.65
C LEU A 125 -6.49 8.27 -7.12
N PRO A 126 -6.54 7.91 -8.41
CA PRO A 126 -7.71 7.23 -9.01
C PRO A 126 -8.07 5.86 -8.42
N SER A 127 -7.16 5.25 -7.65
CA SER A 127 -7.37 3.94 -7.00
C SER A 127 -7.93 4.05 -5.57
N VAL A 128 -8.12 5.27 -5.04
CA VAL A 128 -8.88 5.51 -3.82
C VAL A 128 -10.27 6.03 -4.20
N SER A 129 -11.30 5.25 -3.86
CA SER A 129 -12.70 5.57 -4.16
C SER A 129 -13.03 7.03 -3.81
N PRO A 130 -13.78 7.76 -4.66
CA PRO A 130 -14.26 9.10 -4.34
C PRO A 130 -14.99 9.07 -2.99
N GLY A 131 -14.46 9.79 -2.00
CA GLY A 131 -15.04 9.91 -0.67
C GLY A 131 -14.42 9.06 0.44
N CYS A 132 -13.39 8.25 0.17
CA CYS A 132 -12.86 7.36 1.22
C CYS A 132 -11.81 7.94 2.15
N CYS A 133 -10.96 8.84 1.69
CA CYS A 133 -9.61 8.89 2.25
C CYS A 133 -9.25 10.32 2.68
N PHE A 134 -9.02 10.51 3.99
CA PHE A 134 -8.91 11.83 4.61
C PHE A 134 -7.59 12.09 5.35
N ALA A 135 -6.67 11.11 5.40
CA ALA A 135 -5.32 11.38 5.91
C ALA A 135 -4.23 10.72 5.05
N HIS A 136 -3.20 11.50 4.75
CA HIS A 136 -1.93 11.04 4.20
C HIS A 136 -0.90 11.04 5.34
N MET A 137 -0.81 9.93 6.06
CA MET A 137 0.10 9.77 7.19
C MET A 137 1.44 9.21 6.69
N LEU A 138 2.54 9.66 7.29
CA LEU A 138 3.90 9.18 6.99
C LEU A 138 4.21 9.15 5.47
N PRO A 139 4.08 10.28 4.75
CA PRO A 139 4.44 10.31 3.34
C PRO A 139 5.93 10.02 3.16
N LYS A 140 6.26 9.17 2.18
CA LYS A 140 7.65 8.87 1.80
C LYS A 140 7.74 8.79 0.29
N TYR A 141 8.74 9.46 -0.28
CA TYR A 141 9.00 9.44 -1.71
C TYR A 141 10.01 8.35 -2.02
N LEU A 142 9.65 7.46 -2.93
CA LEU A 142 10.47 6.33 -3.34
C LEU A 142 10.94 6.54 -4.78
N LYS A 143 12.22 6.29 -5.03
CA LYS A 143 12.78 6.19 -6.38
C LYS A 143 12.89 4.71 -6.73
N PHE A 144 12.45 4.36 -7.93
CA PHE A 144 12.68 3.05 -8.54
C PHE A 144 13.46 3.25 -9.86
N PRO A 145 14.08 2.21 -10.43
CA PRO A 145 15.05 2.33 -11.53
C PRO A 145 14.64 3.24 -12.69
N ASN A 146 13.36 3.25 -13.07
CA ASN A 146 12.87 4.03 -14.20
C ASN A 146 11.68 4.95 -13.85
N GLY A 147 11.59 5.39 -12.59
CA GLY A 147 10.51 6.27 -12.18
C GLY A 147 10.58 6.67 -10.72
N SER A 148 9.53 7.31 -10.24
CA SER A 148 9.40 7.66 -8.82
C SER A 148 7.95 7.62 -8.40
N GLY A 149 7.75 7.50 -7.09
CA GLY A 149 6.42 7.53 -6.52
C GLY A 149 6.43 8.04 -5.09
N VAL A 150 5.24 8.10 -4.54
CA VAL A 150 4.99 8.51 -3.16
C VAL A 150 4.10 7.47 -2.53
N ARG A 151 4.50 7.02 -1.35
CA ARG A 151 3.67 6.19 -0.48
C ARG A 151 3.23 6.97 0.72
N PHE A 152 2.09 6.57 1.27
CA PHE A 152 1.59 7.06 2.54
C PHE A 152 0.70 5.99 3.17
N ILE A 153 0.51 6.10 4.48
CA ILE A 153 -0.50 5.34 5.19
C ILE A 153 -1.79 6.14 5.17
N THR A 154 -2.86 5.50 4.76
CA THR A 154 -4.19 6.10 4.76
C THR A 154 -5.18 5.15 5.40
N TYR A 155 -6.38 5.66 5.59
CA TYR A 155 -7.51 4.85 5.98
C TYR A 155 -8.67 5.10 5.02
N GLN A 156 -9.34 4.02 4.62
CA GLN A 156 -10.53 4.11 3.79
C GLN A 156 -11.78 4.22 4.65
N ARG A 157 -12.57 5.24 4.38
CA ARG A 157 -13.93 5.44 4.87
C ARG A 157 -14.91 5.02 3.78
N GLY A 158 -16.04 4.46 4.19
CA GLY A 158 -17.21 4.44 3.32
C GLY A 158 -17.84 5.84 3.26
N GLN A 159 -19.13 5.90 2.92
CA GLN A 159 -19.94 7.11 3.03
C GLN A 159 -20.19 7.56 4.50
N SER A 160 -19.66 6.82 5.49
CA SER A 160 -19.81 7.03 6.94
C SER A 160 -18.54 7.58 7.61
N ILE A 161 -18.72 8.17 8.81
CA ILE A 161 -17.63 8.44 9.74
C ILE A 161 -17.48 7.21 10.62
N ASP A 162 -16.41 6.44 10.42
CA ASP A 162 -16.10 5.27 11.23
C ASP A 162 -14.78 5.48 11.99
N PRO A 163 -14.66 4.93 13.21
CA PRO A 163 -13.39 4.88 13.93
C PRO A 163 -12.31 4.17 13.12
N LEU A 164 -11.08 4.69 13.12
CA LEU A 164 -9.91 3.99 12.58
C LEU A 164 -9.68 2.64 13.28
N ALA A 165 -9.36 1.63 12.48
CA ALA A 165 -9.04 0.28 12.90
C ALA A 165 -8.11 -0.41 11.89
N ASN A 166 -7.51 -1.55 12.24
CA ASN A 166 -6.65 -2.28 11.30
C ASN A 166 -7.42 -2.77 10.04
N ALA A 167 -8.73 -2.99 10.14
CA ALA A 167 -9.59 -3.35 9.00
C ALA A 167 -9.80 -2.26 7.94
N ASN A 168 -9.34 -1.02 8.19
CA ASN A 168 -9.43 0.06 7.21
C ASN A 168 -8.12 0.83 7.03
N LEU A 169 -7.00 0.33 7.57
CA LEU A 169 -5.68 0.94 7.44
C LEU A 169 -4.91 0.33 6.27
N ALA A 170 -4.37 1.17 5.39
CA ALA A 170 -3.68 0.73 4.19
C ALA A 170 -2.42 1.56 3.93
N TYR A 171 -1.38 0.87 3.48
CA TYR A 171 -0.28 1.46 2.74
C TYR A 171 -0.75 1.65 1.30
N VAL A 172 -0.61 2.87 0.78
CA VAL A 172 -0.94 3.20 -0.60
C VAL A 172 0.28 3.83 -1.25
N PHE A 173 0.57 3.45 -2.48
CA PHE A 173 1.62 4.02 -3.30
C PHE A 173 1.10 4.41 -4.67
N HIS A 174 1.59 5.56 -5.14
CA HIS A 174 1.33 6.06 -6.48
C HIS A 174 2.64 6.48 -7.13
N GLY A 175 2.91 5.93 -8.31
CA GLY A 175 4.15 6.14 -9.04
C GLY A 175 3.92 6.48 -10.50
N LEU A 176 4.92 7.14 -11.08
CA LEU A 176 5.04 7.37 -12.52
C LEU A 176 6.43 6.96 -12.99
N THR A 177 6.49 6.34 -14.16
CA THR A 177 7.76 6.17 -14.86
C THR A 177 8.32 7.52 -15.32
N ASP A 178 9.63 7.61 -15.48
CA ASP A 178 10.34 8.84 -15.83
C ASP A 178 9.91 9.38 -17.22
N ASP A 179 9.53 8.47 -18.14
CA ASP A 179 8.95 8.80 -19.45
C ASP A 179 7.45 9.15 -19.39
N ARG A 180 6.83 9.04 -18.21
CA ARG A 180 5.41 9.28 -17.93
C ARG A 180 4.43 8.41 -18.74
N GLN A 181 4.89 7.28 -19.26
CA GLN A 181 4.04 6.36 -20.02
C GLN A 181 3.24 5.43 -19.11
N HIS A 182 3.77 5.12 -17.92
CA HIS A 182 3.14 4.20 -16.98
C HIS A 182 2.82 4.87 -15.65
N TYR A 183 1.60 4.60 -15.17
CA TYR A 183 1.14 4.93 -13.82
C TYR A 183 1.05 3.64 -13.01
N ILE A 184 1.62 3.66 -11.81
CA ILE A 184 1.63 2.53 -10.89
C ILE A 184 0.80 2.90 -9.67
N SER A 185 -0.15 2.03 -9.33
CA SER A 185 -0.89 2.08 -8.07
C SER A 185 -0.57 0.83 -7.29
N ALA A 186 -0.26 0.95 -5.99
CA ALA A 186 -0.20 -0.20 -5.11
C ALA A 186 -0.98 0.06 -3.83
N ILE A 187 -1.64 -0.97 -3.33
CA ILE A 187 -2.39 -0.92 -2.09
C ILE A 187 -2.16 -2.19 -1.30
N PHE A 188 -1.78 -2.01 -0.04
CA PHE A 188 -1.49 -3.12 0.87
C PHE A 188 -2.14 -2.85 2.22
N PRO A 189 -3.00 -3.74 2.72
CA PRO A 189 -3.47 -3.65 4.10
C PRO A 189 -2.29 -3.69 5.07
N VAL A 190 -2.27 -2.78 6.03
CA VAL A 190 -1.25 -2.75 7.10
C VAL A 190 -1.94 -2.64 8.45
N SER A 191 -1.19 -2.94 9.51
CA SER A 191 -1.74 -2.94 10.85
C SER A 191 -0.72 -2.48 11.88
N VAL A 192 -1.22 -2.02 13.01
CA VAL A 192 -0.42 -1.62 14.18
C VAL A 192 -1.03 -2.24 15.44
N SER A 193 -0.20 -2.54 16.43
CA SER A 193 -0.57 -3.34 17.60
C SER A 193 -1.61 -2.67 18.51
N PHE A 194 -1.62 -1.35 18.59
CA PHE A 194 -2.56 -0.61 19.45
C PHE A 194 -3.96 -0.42 18.84
N LEU A 195 -4.12 -0.64 17.53
CA LEU A 195 -5.42 -0.47 16.88
C LEU A 195 -6.28 -1.73 16.99
N PRO A 196 -7.59 -1.58 17.24
CA PRO A 196 -8.49 -2.71 17.20
C PRO A 196 -8.54 -3.32 15.80
N ARG A 197 -8.87 -4.62 15.72
CA ARG A 197 -9.00 -5.31 14.43
C ARG A 197 -10.08 -4.69 13.54
N LYS A 198 -11.25 -4.37 14.10
CA LYS A 198 -12.40 -3.80 13.39
C LYS A 198 -12.84 -2.52 14.09
N ALA A 199 -13.43 -1.60 13.32
CA ALA A 199 -14.02 -0.38 13.88
C ALA A 199 -15.13 -0.73 14.87
N ALA A 200 -15.25 0.06 15.93
CA ALA A 200 -16.36 -0.09 16.87
C ALA A 200 -17.68 0.22 16.17
N THR A 201 -18.71 -0.57 16.44
CA THR A 201 -20.07 -0.28 15.95
C THR A 201 -20.65 0.89 16.74
N LYS A 202 -21.29 1.84 16.04
CA LYS A 202 -22.03 2.92 16.70
C LYS A 202 -23.04 2.34 17.69
N ASN A 203 -23.02 2.83 18.93
CA ASN A 203 -24.09 2.56 19.88
C ASN A 203 -25.37 3.27 19.41
N PRO A 204 -26.49 2.56 19.17
CA PRO A 204 -27.72 3.16 18.66
C PRO A 204 -28.35 4.18 19.62
N ALA A 205 -27.99 4.15 20.91
CA ALA A 205 -28.44 5.14 21.90
C ALA A 205 -27.72 6.50 21.79
N ILE A 206 -26.59 6.58 21.08
CA ILE A 206 -25.84 7.82 20.88
C ILE A 206 -26.40 8.52 19.62
N ASP A 207 -26.73 9.80 19.74
CA ASP A 207 -27.15 10.59 18.59
C ASP A 207 -26.03 10.73 17.55
N MET A 208 -26.39 11.05 16.31
CA MET A 208 -25.42 11.08 15.21
C MET A 208 -24.35 12.16 15.40
N GLN A 209 -24.70 13.31 15.96
CA GLN A 209 -23.76 14.43 16.10
C GLN A 209 -22.71 14.12 17.16
N THR A 210 -23.12 13.60 18.32
CA THR A 210 -22.20 13.15 19.38
C THR A 210 -21.27 12.05 18.88
N TYR A 211 -21.81 11.08 18.14
CA TYR A 211 -21.01 10.00 17.54
C TYR A 211 -19.96 10.55 16.56
N ILE A 212 -20.36 11.47 15.67
CA ILE A 212 -19.45 12.11 14.71
C ILE A 212 -18.32 12.84 15.44
N SER A 213 -18.65 13.69 16.41
CA SER A 213 -17.66 14.47 17.15
C SER A 213 -16.67 13.58 17.89
N ALA A 214 -17.14 12.57 18.63
CA ALA A 214 -16.27 11.63 19.34
C ALA A 214 -15.39 10.80 18.38
N THR A 215 -15.94 10.41 17.23
CA THR A 215 -15.19 9.64 16.23
C THR A 215 -14.09 10.48 15.57
N LEU A 216 -14.35 11.76 15.30
CA LEU A 216 -13.34 12.67 14.77
C LEU A 216 -12.19 12.89 15.76
N GLU A 217 -12.50 13.14 17.04
CA GLU A 217 -11.50 13.29 18.09
C GLU A 217 -10.64 12.03 18.27
N TYR A 218 -11.27 10.86 18.33
CA TYR A 218 -10.57 9.57 18.36
C TYR A 218 -9.66 9.40 17.13
N ASN A 219 -10.16 9.70 15.93
CA ASN A 219 -9.40 9.56 14.70
C ASN A 219 -8.20 10.51 14.65
N GLU A 220 -8.32 11.74 15.13
CA GLU A 220 -7.19 12.68 15.25
C GLU A 220 -6.12 12.20 16.23
N GLU A 221 -6.52 11.59 17.36
CA GLU A 221 -5.57 10.97 18.28
C GLU A 221 -4.86 9.77 17.64
N VAL A 222 -5.60 8.90 16.95
CA VAL A 222 -5.02 7.76 16.22
C VAL A 222 -4.03 8.23 15.16
N VAL A 223 -4.38 9.25 14.37
CA VAL A 223 -3.49 9.83 13.36
C VAL A 223 -2.19 10.35 13.99
N ARG A 224 -2.27 11.04 15.14
CA ARG A 224 -1.09 11.48 15.89
C ARG A 224 -0.23 10.31 16.37
N LYS A 225 -0.83 9.22 16.86
CA LYS A 225 -0.10 8.02 17.26
C LYS A 225 0.59 7.36 16.07
N ILE A 226 -0.11 7.19 14.95
CA ILE A 226 0.46 6.62 13.71
C ILE A 226 1.62 7.48 13.21
N ALA A 227 1.50 8.81 13.25
CA ALA A 227 2.56 9.72 12.79
C ALA A 227 3.86 9.63 13.61
N ALA A 228 3.81 9.03 14.81
CA ALA A 228 4.97 8.82 15.67
C ALA A 228 5.60 7.42 15.53
N LEU A 229 5.01 6.53 14.72
CA LEU A 229 5.51 5.17 14.52
C LEU A 229 6.69 5.11 13.54
N GLU A 230 7.55 4.12 13.76
CA GLU A 230 8.59 3.71 12.82
C GLU A 230 8.09 2.63 11.87
N SER A 231 8.82 2.40 10.77
CA SER A 231 8.44 1.39 9.75
C SER A 231 8.29 -0.03 10.30
N GLY A 232 9.04 -0.37 11.35
CA GLY A 232 9.00 -1.69 12.01
C GLY A 232 7.79 -1.89 12.94
N ASP A 233 7.08 -0.82 13.31
CA ASP A 233 5.89 -0.91 14.17
C ASP A 233 4.64 -1.39 13.41
N PHE A 234 4.71 -1.38 12.07
CA PHE A 234 3.66 -1.87 11.20
C PHE A 234 3.84 -3.35 10.89
N GLN A 235 2.72 -4.02 10.65
CA GLN A 235 2.69 -5.38 10.14
C GLN A 235 1.93 -5.41 8.79
N PRO A 236 2.60 -5.82 7.69
CA PRO A 236 4.04 -6.11 7.59
C PRO A 236 4.90 -4.85 7.78
N ASN A 237 6.20 -5.04 8.00
CA ASN A 237 7.17 -3.94 8.11
C ASN A 237 7.15 -3.08 6.83
N LEU A 238 6.99 -1.77 6.96
CA LEU A 238 6.89 -0.88 5.80
C LEU A 238 8.16 -0.85 4.94
N ASN A 239 9.33 -1.15 5.51
CA ASN A 239 10.58 -1.21 4.74
C ASN A 239 10.56 -2.32 3.70
N LEU A 240 9.93 -3.46 3.98
CA LEU A 240 9.80 -4.55 3.01
C LEU A 240 8.91 -4.15 1.82
N LEU A 241 7.83 -3.39 2.10
CA LEU A 241 6.96 -2.84 1.05
C LEU A 241 7.68 -1.73 0.26
N ASP A 242 8.42 -0.86 0.93
CA ASP A 242 9.23 0.19 0.31
C ASP A 242 10.27 -0.45 -0.63
N GLU A 243 11.03 -1.45 -0.17
CA GLU A 243 12.04 -2.17 -0.96
C GLU A 243 11.44 -2.86 -2.19
N MET A 244 10.28 -3.51 -2.03
CA MET A 244 9.55 -4.12 -3.14
C MET A 244 9.22 -3.09 -4.22
N LEU A 245 8.66 -1.94 -3.84
CA LEU A 245 8.31 -0.88 -4.79
C LEU A 245 9.52 -0.15 -5.37
N GLN A 246 10.61 -0.03 -4.60
CA GLN A 246 11.88 0.54 -5.10
C GLN A 246 12.57 -0.36 -6.13
N SER A 247 12.28 -1.66 -6.14
CA SER A 247 12.81 -2.59 -7.14
C SER A 247 12.03 -2.62 -8.46
N LEU A 248 10.90 -1.90 -8.54
CA LEU A 248 9.98 -1.92 -9.67
C LEU A 248 10.63 -1.38 -10.95
N GLN A 249 10.43 -2.11 -12.06
CA GLN A 249 10.86 -1.72 -13.39
C GLN A 249 9.71 -2.01 -14.36
N THR A 250 9.30 -1.01 -15.14
CA THR A 250 8.27 -1.16 -16.20
C THR A 250 8.78 -0.57 -17.49
N LYS A 251 8.95 -1.35 -18.55
CA LYS A 251 9.48 -0.85 -19.83
C LYS A 251 8.42 -0.28 -20.75
#